data_AF-A0A7H0VD34-F1
#
_entry.id   AF-A0A7H0VD34-F1
#
_cell.length_a   1.000
_cell.length_b   1.000
_cell.length_c   1.000
_cell.angle_alpha   90.00
_cell.angle_beta   90.00
_cell.angle_gamma   90.00
#
_symmetry.space_group_name_H-M   'P 1'
#
loop_
_entity.id
_entity.type
_entity.pdbx_description
1 polymer ?
#
loop_
_entity_poly.entity_id
_entity_poly.type
_entity_poly.pdbx_seq_one_letter_code
_entity_poly.pdbx_strand_id
1 'polypeptide(L)'
;MRYFKYLLFSFGLLATTACSDDSDDKNQEPGTTLPGPISGTSVNLQCSFASNGAPHQEGEEALFSFGSTGSLGIDFNPAANDGNEVSVSSSTLVGNEYIWEDANGGYKYALSLTADDSLNEVNVFDLQDNFLNQWTPIPDGPANLNLISALAGTYTVNSVNGGTHSRGTFSISADGSIDFDDGIAFSPSDYALVTDRLSVLDAIFVDMNPWPDEPYPRIELFVDPSDQSKLIQVVYRANYPNTGSIEINF
;
A
#
# COMPACT_ATOMS: atom_id res chain seq x y z
N MET A 1 -31.54 -29.51 -12.59
CA MET A 1 -31.19 -29.02 -13.93
C MET A 1 -31.81 -27.63 -14.10
N ARG A 2 -31.02 -26.58 -13.93
CA ARG A 2 -31.45 -25.18 -14.11
C ARG A 2 -30.94 -24.71 -15.47
N TYR A 3 -31.86 -24.27 -16.32
CA TYR A 3 -31.57 -23.76 -17.66
C TYR A 3 -31.02 -22.33 -17.54
N PHE A 4 -29.79 -22.11 -18.01
CA PHE A 4 -29.19 -20.79 -18.17
C PHE A 4 -29.53 -20.27 -19.58
N LYS A 5 -30.23 -19.15 -19.67
CA LYS A 5 -30.59 -18.49 -20.95
C LYS A 5 -29.41 -17.62 -21.39
N TYR A 6 -28.89 -17.88 -22.58
CA TYR A 6 -27.94 -17.01 -23.27
C TYR A 6 -28.68 -15.78 -23.82
N LEU A 7 -28.18 -14.59 -23.48
CA LEU A 7 -28.57 -13.33 -24.11
C LEU A 7 -27.44 -12.94 -25.07
N LEU A 8 -27.64 -13.20 -26.37
CA LEU A 8 -26.77 -12.68 -27.42
C LEU A 8 -27.18 -11.23 -27.71
N PHE A 9 -26.27 -10.28 -27.46
CA PHE A 9 -26.40 -8.91 -27.96
C PHE A 9 -25.54 -8.76 -29.22
N SER A 10 -26.21 -8.64 -30.37
CA SER A 10 -25.58 -8.32 -31.64
C SER A 10 -25.37 -6.80 -31.73
N PHE A 11 -24.11 -6.37 -31.76
CA PHE A 11 -23.76 -4.98 -32.06
C PHE A 11 -23.69 -4.79 -33.58
N GLY A 12 -24.56 -3.92 -34.10
CA GLY A 12 -24.56 -3.50 -35.50
C GLY A 12 -23.42 -2.53 -35.77
N LEU A 13 -22.51 -2.93 -36.65
CA LEU A 13 -21.40 -2.12 -37.14
C LEU A 13 -21.93 -1.13 -38.20
N LEU A 14 -22.03 0.15 -37.85
CA LEU A 14 -22.31 1.24 -38.79
C LEU A 14 -20.98 1.83 -39.26
N ALA A 15 -20.53 1.40 -40.44
CA ALA A 15 -19.40 2.01 -41.13
C ALA A 15 -19.86 3.31 -41.80
N THR A 16 -19.39 4.45 -41.30
CA THR A 16 -19.42 5.71 -42.04
C THR A 16 -18.00 6.07 -42.42
N THR A 17 -17.77 6.21 -43.72
CA THR A 17 -16.52 6.70 -44.29
C THR A 17 -16.71 8.20 -44.52
N ALA A 18 -15.96 9.03 -43.81
CA ALA A 18 -15.87 10.46 -44.07
C ALA A 18 -14.39 10.84 -44.19
N CYS A 19 -14.00 11.29 -45.37
CA CYS A 19 -12.75 11.98 -45.62
C CYS A 19 -13.02 13.49 -45.61
N SER A 20 -12.28 14.26 -44.80
CA SER A 20 -11.87 15.62 -45.13
C SER A 20 -10.78 16.09 -44.16
N ASP A 21 -9.70 16.61 -44.74
CA ASP A 21 -8.68 17.45 -44.11
C ASP A 21 -9.29 18.50 -43.18
N ASP A 22 -8.74 18.65 -41.98
CA ASP A 22 -8.38 19.97 -41.46
C ASP A 22 -7.39 19.86 -40.30
N SER A 23 -6.43 20.78 -40.29
CA SER A 23 -5.43 20.98 -39.25
C SER A 23 -6.07 21.52 -37.98
N ASP A 24 -6.79 20.65 -37.27
CA ASP A 24 -7.37 20.96 -35.96
C ASP A 24 -6.50 20.39 -34.86
N ASP A 25 -6.05 21.30 -34.00
CA ASP A 25 -5.55 21.08 -32.66
C ASP A 25 -6.55 20.16 -31.94
N LYS A 26 -6.35 18.85 -32.07
CA LYS A 26 -7.29 17.87 -31.55
C LYS A 26 -7.32 18.09 -30.05
N ASN A 27 -8.42 18.67 -29.58
CA ASN A 27 -8.87 18.65 -28.20
C ASN A 27 -8.69 17.21 -27.72
N GLN A 28 -7.54 16.94 -27.11
CA GLN A 28 -7.25 15.67 -26.51
C GLN A 28 -8.26 15.60 -25.37
N GLU A 29 -9.25 14.70 -25.53
CA GLU A 29 -10.28 14.47 -24.51
C GLU A 29 -9.56 14.44 -23.16
N PRO A 30 -9.90 15.34 -22.22
CA PRO A 30 -9.19 15.42 -20.96
C PRO A 30 -9.22 14.04 -20.31
N GLY A 31 -8.03 13.49 -20.03
CA GLY A 31 -7.90 12.16 -19.45
C GLY A 31 -8.74 12.02 -18.19
N THR A 32 -9.16 10.80 -17.88
CA THR A 32 -9.93 10.54 -16.66
C THR A 32 -9.14 11.02 -15.44
N THR A 33 -9.72 11.91 -14.64
CA THR A 33 -9.08 12.36 -13.40
C THR A 33 -9.17 11.24 -12.36
N LEU A 34 -8.04 10.91 -11.73
CA LEU A 34 -7.99 9.92 -10.66
C LEU A 34 -8.58 10.49 -9.35
N PRO A 35 -9.12 9.65 -8.46
CA PRO A 35 -9.59 10.07 -7.14
C PRO A 35 -8.45 10.63 -6.28
N GLY A 36 -8.79 11.51 -5.35
CA GLY A 36 -7.83 12.22 -4.50
C GLY A 36 -6.81 11.31 -3.80
N PRO A 37 -7.20 10.17 -3.18
CA PRO A 37 -6.26 9.30 -2.47
C PRO A 37 -5.18 8.65 -3.34
N ILE A 38 -5.40 8.51 -4.66
CA ILE A 38 -4.43 7.90 -5.58
C ILE A 38 -3.83 8.91 -6.59
N SER A 39 -4.46 10.06 -6.77
CA SER A 39 -3.99 11.10 -7.68
C SER A 39 -2.67 11.72 -7.20
N GLY A 40 -1.60 11.55 -7.98
CA GLY A 40 -0.28 12.13 -7.71
C GLY A 40 0.56 11.30 -6.73
N THR A 41 0.21 10.05 -6.48
CA THR A 41 0.93 9.16 -5.57
C THR A 41 1.87 8.22 -6.32
N SER A 42 2.84 7.68 -5.59
CA SER A 42 3.64 6.54 -6.03
C SER A 42 3.55 5.45 -4.95
N VAL A 43 3.38 4.20 -5.36
CA VAL A 43 3.15 3.05 -4.48
C VAL A 43 4.07 1.92 -4.92
N ASN A 44 4.74 1.26 -3.98
CA ASN A 44 5.45 0.02 -4.26
C ASN A 44 4.44 -1.14 -4.30
N LEU A 45 4.46 -1.89 -5.39
CA LEU A 45 3.64 -3.09 -5.56
C LEU A 45 4.53 -4.31 -5.76
N GLN A 46 3.99 -5.46 -5.37
CA GLN A 46 4.59 -6.76 -5.65
C GLN A 46 3.65 -7.54 -6.57
N CYS A 47 4.23 -8.26 -7.51
CA CYS A 47 3.51 -9.20 -8.37
C CYS A 47 3.02 -10.38 -7.51
N SER A 48 1.73 -10.43 -7.23
CA SER A 48 1.09 -11.47 -6.40
C SER A 48 0.63 -12.68 -7.22
N PHE A 49 0.53 -12.53 -8.54
CA PHE A 49 0.16 -13.59 -9.48
C PHE A 49 0.83 -13.38 -10.84
N ALA A 50 1.29 -14.48 -11.45
CA ALA A 50 1.79 -14.48 -12.82
C ALA A 50 1.25 -15.68 -13.61
N SER A 51 0.64 -15.44 -14.77
CA SER A 51 0.26 -16.49 -15.70
C SER A 51 1.46 -16.99 -16.50
N ASN A 52 1.34 -18.16 -17.13
CA ASN A 52 2.44 -18.72 -17.91
C ASN A 52 2.75 -17.86 -19.14
N GLY A 53 3.98 -17.34 -19.21
CA GLY A 53 4.42 -16.41 -20.26
C GLY A 53 4.17 -14.94 -19.97
N ALA A 54 3.72 -14.60 -18.75
CA ALA A 54 3.60 -13.22 -18.29
C ALA A 54 4.98 -12.51 -18.25
N PRO A 55 5.01 -11.18 -18.48
CA PRO A 55 6.26 -10.41 -18.50
C PRO A 55 6.97 -10.36 -17.14
N HIS A 56 6.24 -10.52 -16.04
CA HIS A 56 6.75 -10.46 -14.68
C HIS A 56 6.42 -11.74 -13.90
N GLN A 57 7.21 -12.03 -12.88
CA GLN A 57 7.09 -13.24 -12.04
C GLN A 57 6.60 -12.89 -10.63
N GLU A 58 5.96 -13.86 -9.96
CA GLU A 58 5.53 -13.70 -8.57
C GLU A 58 6.69 -13.32 -7.65
N GLY A 59 6.48 -12.31 -6.81
CA GLY A 59 7.47 -11.76 -5.89
C GLY A 59 8.32 -10.61 -6.44
N GLU A 60 8.29 -10.35 -7.75
CA GLU A 60 8.93 -9.14 -8.31
C GLU A 60 8.24 -7.87 -7.80
N GLU A 61 9.02 -6.81 -7.58
CA GLU A 61 8.55 -5.53 -7.05
C GLU A 61 8.69 -4.43 -8.09
N ALA A 62 7.80 -3.45 -8.06
CA ALA A 62 7.83 -2.30 -8.96
C ALA A 62 7.20 -1.07 -8.30
N LEU A 63 7.66 0.12 -8.67
CA LEU A 63 7.09 1.39 -8.24
C LEU A 63 6.09 1.88 -9.28
N PHE A 64 4.81 1.92 -8.93
CA PHE A 64 3.77 2.49 -9.78
C PHE A 64 3.52 3.93 -9.38
N SER A 65 3.56 4.83 -10.35
CA SER A 65 3.32 6.27 -10.17
C SER A 65 2.05 6.68 -10.91
N PHE A 66 1.08 7.19 -10.16
CA PHE A 66 -0.22 7.62 -10.65
C PHE A 66 -0.23 9.14 -10.74
N GLY A 67 -0.10 9.69 -11.94
CA GLY A 67 -0.06 11.13 -12.13
C GLY A 67 -1.42 11.79 -11.89
N SER A 68 -1.41 13.04 -11.44
CA SER A 68 -2.64 13.80 -11.12
C SER A 68 -3.55 14.05 -12.33
N THR A 69 -3.02 13.92 -13.54
CA THR A 69 -3.77 14.01 -14.81
C THR A 69 -4.23 12.65 -15.32
N GLY A 70 -4.14 11.59 -14.50
CA GLY A 70 -4.49 10.23 -14.89
C GLY A 70 -3.43 9.52 -15.73
N SER A 71 -2.17 9.97 -15.69
CA SER A 71 -1.05 9.24 -16.30
C SER A 71 -0.57 8.08 -15.41
N LEU A 72 0.05 7.08 -16.02
CA LEU A 72 0.71 5.97 -15.32
C LEU A 72 2.20 5.94 -15.68
N GLY A 73 3.04 5.86 -14.67
CA GLY A 73 4.44 5.47 -14.78
C GLY A 73 4.70 4.18 -14.03
N ILE A 74 5.52 3.27 -14.56
CA ILE A 74 5.97 2.08 -13.83
C ILE A 74 7.48 2.00 -13.96
N ASP A 75 8.14 1.87 -12.81
CA ASP A 75 9.56 1.55 -12.67
C ASP A 75 9.67 0.11 -12.11
N PHE A 76 10.07 -0.84 -12.96
CA PHE A 76 10.24 -2.25 -12.62
C PHE A 76 11.58 -2.54 -11.94
N ASN A 77 12.46 -1.53 -11.81
CA ASN A 77 13.74 -1.65 -11.14
C ASN A 77 14.06 -0.39 -10.32
N PRO A 78 13.24 -0.07 -9.29
CA PRO A 78 13.36 1.19 -8.57
C PRO A 78 14.71 1.38 -7.86
N ALA A 79 15.46 0.28 -7.64
CA ALA A 79 16.80 0.32 -7.07
C ALA A 79 17.87 0.86 -8.05
N ALA A 80 17.65 0.75 -9.36
CA ALA A 80 18.59 1.24 -10.37
C ALA A 80 18.46 2.74 -10.64
N ASN A 81 17.30 3.34 -10.34
CA ASN A 81 17.04 4.77 -10.52
C ASN A 81 17.33 5.25 -11.96
N ASP A 82 16.97 4.43 -12.95
CA ASP A 82 17.02 4.70 -14.39
C ASP A 82 15.70 5.24 -14.95
N GLY A 83 14.69 5.38 -14.10
CA GLY A 83 13.39 5.98 -14.40
C GLY A 83 12.35 4.95 -14.87
N ASN A 84 11.17 5.42 -15.25
CA ASN A 84 10.07 4.52 -15.59
C ASN A 84 10.30 3.82 -16.94
N GLU A 85 10.20 2.50 -17.00
CA GLU A 85 10.13 1.74 -18.25
C GLU A 85 8.79 1.89 -18.96
N VAL A 86 7.71 2.13 -18.21
CA VAL A 86 6.37 2.37 -18.76
C VAL A 86 5.96 3.81 -18.48
N SER A 87 5.42 4.48 -19.50
CA SER A 87 4.86 5.83 -19.36
C SER A 87 3.65 6.01 -20.28
N VAL A 88 2.45 6.00 -19.71
CA VAL A 88 1.19 6.18 -20.44
C VAL A 88 0.52 7.46 -19.96
N SER A 89 0.20 8.37 -20.89
CA SER A 89 -0.20 9.74 -20.58
C SER A 89 -1.62 9.89 -20.01
N SER A 90 -2.50 8.93 -20.25
CA SER A 90 -3.91 9.01 -19.82
C SER A 90 -4.55 7.64 -19.65
N SER A 91 -5.51 7.55 -18.74
CA SER A 91 -6.41 6.40 -18.58
C SER A 91 -7.80 6.65 -19.17
N THR A 92 -8.51 5.55 -19.41
CA THR A 92 -9.96 5.52 -19.62
C THR A 92 -10.64 4.84 -18.43
N LEU A 93 -11.82 5.31 -18.03
CA LEU A 93 -12.64 4.64 -17.01
C LEU A 93 -13.57 3.63 -17.68
N VAL A 94 -13.43 2.36 -17.34
CA VAL A 94 -14.29 1.28 -17.83
C VAL A 94 -14.92 0.57 -16.64
N GLY A 95 -16.23 0.78 -16.45
CA GLY A 95 -16.89 0.34 -15.22
C GLY A 95 -16.34 1.10 -14.01
N ASN A 96 -15.65 0.39 -13.12
CA ASN A 96 -15.01 0.94 -11.92
C ASN A 96 -13.48 0.86 -11.96
N GLU A 97 -12.90 0.61 -13.13
CA GLU A 97 -11.45 0.44 -13.28
C GLU A 97 -10.87 1.50 -14.20
N TYR A 98 -9.68 2.01 -13.84
CA TYR A 98 -8.91 2.92 -14.67
C TYR A 98 -7.97 2.09 -15.54
N ILE A 99 -8.11 2.21 -16.85
CA ILE A 99 -7.37 1.41 -17.83
C ILE A 99 -6.39 2.29 -18.59
N TRP A 100 -5.11 1.91 -18.55
CA TRP A 100 -4.05 2.44 -19.42
C TRP A 100 -3.68 1.39 -20.47
N GLU A 101 -3.65 1.78 -21.73
CA GLU A 101 -3.17 0.93 -22.82
C GLU A 101 -1.78 1.39 -23.26
N ASP A 102 -0.77 0.55 -23.02
CA ASP A 102 0.58 0.73 -23.56
C ASP A 102 0.71 -0.06 -24.86
N ALA A 103 0.36 0.61 -25.96
CA ALA A 103 0.44 0.01 -27.29
C ALA A 103 1.89 -0.33 -27.71
N ASN A 104 2.90 0.35 -27.15
CA ASN A 104 4.30 0.08 -27.47
C ASN A 104 4.80 -1.18 -26.75
N GLY A 105 4.44 -1.33 -25.48
CA GLY A 105 4.73 -2.53 -24.68
C GLY A 105 3.85 -3.73 -25.05
N GLY A 106 2.65 -3.49 -25.60
CA GLY A 106 1.69 -4.55 -25.93
C GLY A 106 0.83 -4.98 -24.73
N TYR A 107 0.61 -4.08 -23.76
CA TYR A 107 -0.07 -4.39 -22.51
C TYR A 107 -1.18 -3.39 -22.18
N LYS A 108 -2.10 -3.82 -21.31
CA LYS A 108 -3.08 -2.97 -20.62
C LYS A 108 -2.90 -3.11 -19.12
N TYR A 109 -3.07 -2.00 -18.41
CA TYR A 109 -3.01 -1.94 -16.95
C TYR A 109 -4.36 -1.47 -16.44
N ALA A 110 -5.02 -2.28 -15.62
CA ALA A 110 -6.31 -1.95 -15.01
C ALA A 110 -6.14 -1.76 -13.50
N LEU A 111 -6.27 -0.53 -13.03
CA LEU A 111 -6.29 -0.20 -11.61
C LEU A 111 -7.72 -0.38 -11.07
N SER A 112 -7.85 -1.20 -10.04
CA SER A 112 -9.04 -1.25 -9.21
C SER A 112 -8.80 -0.52 -7.89
N LEU A 113 -9.84 0.12 -7.38
CA LEU A 113 -9.82 0.82 -6.10
C LEU A 113 -10.74 0.12 -5.11
N THR A 114 -10.44 0.29 -3.83
CA THR A 114 -11.32 -0.07 -2.72
C THR A 114 -12.50 0.92 -2.63
N ALA A 115 -13.41 0.70 -1.67
CA ALA A 115 -14.56 1.58 -1.44
C ALA A 115 -14.20 2.97 -0.89
N ASP A 116 -12.99 3.15 -0.36
CA ASP A 116 -12.45 4.43 0.13
C ASP A 116 -11.48 5.09 -0.85
N ASP A 117 -11.54 4.66 -2.13
CA ASP A 117 -10.69 5.15 -3.22
C ASP A 117 -9.18 4.90 -3.05
N SER A 118 -8.78 4.02 -2.14
CA SER A 118 -7.38 3.57 -2.00
C SER A 118 -7.03 2.47 -3.03
N LEU A 119 -5.72 2.30 -3.31
CA LEU A 119 -5.26 1.29 -4.27
C LEU A 119 -5.61 -0.11 -3.76
N ASN A 120 -6.35 -0.88 -4.56
CA ASN A 120 -6.61 -2.29 -4.27
C ASN A 120 -5.59 -3.19 -4.99
N GLU A 121 -5.57 -3.13 -6.32
CA GLU A 121 -4.64 -3.91 -7.16
C GLU A 121 -4.51 -3.27 -8.55
N VAL A 122 -3.45 -3.63 -9.27
CA VAL A 122 -3.28 -3.36 -10.70
C VAL A 122 -3.16 -4.69 -11.45
N ASN A 123 -4.09 -4.94 -12.36
CA ASN A 123 -4.09 -6.11 -13.22
C ASN A 123 -3.43 -5.79 -14.56
N VAL A 124 -2.58 -6.68 -15.06
CA VAL A 124 -1.91 -6.55 -16.37
C VAL A 124 -2.53 -7.54 -17.34
N PHE A 125 -2.90 -7.06 -18.51
CA PHE A 125 -3.42 -7.85 -19.62
C PHE A 125 -2.57 -7.62 -20.86
N ASP A 126 -2.60 -8.54 -21.82
CA ASP A 126 -2.19 -8.21 -23.19
C ASP A 126 -3.26 -7.36 -23.90
N LEU A 127 -2.95 -6.89 -25.11
CA LEU A 127 -3.91 -6.13 -25.93
C LEU A 127 -5.12 -6.97 -26.42
N GLN A 128 -5.16 -8.28 -26.16
CA GLN A 128 -6.27 -9.18 -26.45
C GLN A 128 -7.08 -9.54 -25.20
N ASP A 129 -6.85 -8.83 -24.08
CA ASP A 129 -7.53 -9.00 -22.80
C ASP A 129 -7.25 -10.36 -22.12
N ASN A 130 -6.12 -11.02 -22.44
CA ASN A 130 -5.66 -12.16 -21.65
C ASN A 130 -4.97 -11.66 -20.38
N PHE A 131 -5.36 -12.19 -19.23
CA PHE A 131 -4.78 -11.82 -17.94
C PHE A 131 -3.37 -12.40 -17.75
N LEU A 132 -2.41 -11.54 -17.40
CA LEU A 132 -0.99 -11.86 -17.32
C LEU A 132 -0.45 -11.76 -15.89
N ASN A 133 -0.60 -10.61 -15.24
CA ASN A 133 -0.07 -10.39 -13.89
C ASN A 133 -1.12 -9.72 -13.00
N GLN A 134 -1.01 -9.95 -11.69
CA GLN A 134 -1.65 -9.14 -10.66
C GLN A 134 -0.57 -8.48 -9.81
N TRP A 135 -0.72 -7.18 -9.56
CA TRP A 135 0.12 -6.41 -8.66
C TRP A 135 -0.72 -5.91 -7.50
N THR A 136 -0.24 -6.14 -6.27
CA THR A 136 -0.89 -5.67 -5.04
C THR A 136 0.07 -4.74 -4.29
N PRO A 137 -0.43 -3.75 -3.54
CA PRO A 137 0.41 -2.95 -2.65
C PRO A 137 1.28 -3.85 -1.79
N ILE A 138 2.58 -3.53 -1.72
CA ILE A 138 3.41 -4.02 -0.63
C ILE A 138 2.93 -3.24 0.60
N PRO A 139 2.50 -3.91 1.68
CA PRO A 139 2.18 -3.19 2.91
C PRO A 139 3.38 -2.32 3.31
N ASP A 140 3.16 -1.04 3.61
CA ASP A 140 4.21 -0.13 4.06
C ASP A 140 4.73 -0.55 5.44
N GLY A 141 5.56 -1.59 5.50
CA GLY A 141 6.07 -2.17 6.75
C GLY A 141 5.75 -3.66 6.89
N PRO A 142 6.04 -4.23 8.07
CA PRO A 142 5.85 -5.66 8.31
C PRO A 142 4.38 -6.04 8.32
N ALA A 143 4.12 -7.34 8.11
CA ALA A 143 2.80 -7.91 8.37
C ALA A 143 2.29 -7.50 9.75
N ASN A 144 0.96 -7.30 9.88
CA ASN A 144 0.27 -6.85 11.09
C ASN A 144 0.48 -5.38 11.49
N LEU A 145 1.04 -4.53 10.63
CA LEU A 145 1.10 -3.07 10.90
C LEU A 145 -0.27 -2.48 11.23
N ASN A 146 -1.33 -3.03 10.65
CA ASN A 146 -2.71 -2.63 10.93
C ASN A 146 -3.05 -2.69 12.44
N LEU A 147 -2.45 -3.60 13.20
CA LEU A 147 -2.64 -3.69 14.66
C LEU A 147 -2.09 -2.46 15.39
N ILE A 148 -0.97 -1.89 14.91
CA ILE A 148 -0.38 -0.67 15.47
C ILE A 148 -1.19 0.55 15.04
N SER A 149 -1.52 0.66 13.75
CA SER A 149 -2.30 1.79 13.23
C SER A 149 -3.70 1.89 13.84
N ALA A 150 -4.30 0.77 14.27
CA ALA A 150 -5.57 0.76 14.99
C ALA A 150 -5.50 1.45 16.36
N LEU A 151 -4.29 1.65 16.90
CA LEU A 151 -4.00 2.37 18.13
C LEU A 151 -3.51 3.81 17.86
N ALA A 152 -3.77 4.37 16.69
CA ALA A 152 -3.38 5.75 16.37
C ALA A 152 -3.99 6.75 17.37
N GLY A 153 -3.16 7.63 17.92
CA GLY A 153 -3.56 8.59 18.94
C GLY A 153 -2.39 9.22 19.68
N THR A 154 -2.69 10.17 20.57
CA THR A 154 -1.74 10.76 21.51
C THR A 154 -2.20 10.41 22.92
N TYR A 155 -1.28 9.86 23.70
CA TYR A 155 -1.51 9.32 25.03
C TYR A 155 -0.71 10.12 26.07
N THR A 156 -1.39 10.62 27.10
CA THR A 156 -0.75 11.29 28.24
C THR A 156 -0.15 10.24 29.17
N VAL A 157 1.14 10.36 29.47
CA VAL A 157 1.84 9.44 30.38
C VAL A 157 1.45 9.77 31.82
N ASN A 158 0.77 8.82 32.49
CA ASN A 158 0.35 8.95 33.89
C ASN A 158 1.47 8.56 34.86
N SER A 159 2.28 7.56 34.51
CA SER A 159 3.41 7.11 35.33
C SER A 159 4.50 6.46 34.51
N VAL A 160 5.73 6.52 35.03
CA VAL A 160 6.92 5.84 34.52
C VAL A 160 7.35 4.82 35.57
N ASN A 161 7.16 3.53 35.30
CA ASN A 161 7.45 2.44 36.24
C ASN A 161 8.87 1.86 36.08
N GLY A 162 9.55 2.20 34.97
CA GLY A 162 10.92 1.80 34.67
C GLY A 162 11.57 2.79 33.70
N GLY A 163 12.88 2.98 33.83
CA GLY A 163 13.64 3.88 32.95
C GLY A 163 13.39 5.38 33.20
N THR A 164 13.49 6.19 32.15
CA THR A 164 13.22 7.63 32.17
C THR A 164 12.44 7.99 30.92
N HIS A 165 11.38 8.80 31.08
CA HIS A 165 10.59 9.35 29.99
C HIS A 165 10.43 10.85 30.24
N SER A 166 10.86 11.72 29.33
CA SER A 166 10.91 13.17 29.57
C SER A 166 9.70 13.93 29.04
N ARG A 167 9.06 13.42 27.98
CA ARG A 167 8.06 14.20 27.25
C ARG A 167 6.67 14.23 27.90
N GLY A 168 6.33 13.20 28.68
CA GLY A 168 5.00 13.06 29.28
C GLY A 168 3.89 12.70 28.29
N THR A 169 4.23 12.47 27.01
CA THR A 169 3.31 12.00 25.96
C THR A 169 3.95 10.91 25.14
N PHE A 170 3.13 9.97 24.67
CA PHE A 170 3.46 8.95 23.68
C PHE A 170 2.46 9.08 22.53
N SER A 171 2.87 8.86 21.28
CA SER A 171 1.92 8.89 20.16
C SER A 171 2.18 7.85 19.09
N ILE A 172 1.08 7.38 18.49
CA ILE A 172 1.06 6.51 17.32
C ILE A 172 0.34 7.29 16.20
N SER A 173 0.99 7.42 15.05
CA SER A 173 0.42 8.07 13.88
C SER A 173 -0.47 7.10 13.08
N ALA A 174 -1.28 7.62 12.16
CA ALA A 174 -2.22 6.81 11.38
C ALA A 174 -1.53 5.78 10.46
N ASP A 175 -0.27 6.03 10.09
CA ASP A 175 0.59 5.11 9.33
C ASP A 175 1.24 4.03 10.22
N GLY A 176 1.01 4.07 11.54
CA GLY A 176 1.65 3.18 12.50
C GLY A 176 3.03 3.65 12.99
N SER A 177 3.53 4.83 12.58
CA SER A 177 4.75 5.42 13.13
C SER A 177 4.59 5.69 14.64
N ILE A 178 5.60 5.35 15.44
CA ILE A 178 5.60 5.52 16.90
C ILE A 178 6.58 6.62 17.29
N ASP A 179 6.09 7.63 18.00
CA ASP A 179 6.90 8.66 18.65
C ASP A 179 6.85 8.43 20.17
N PHE A 180 7.92 7.80 20.69
CA PHE A 180 7.95 7.25 22.03
C PHE A 180 8.38 8.28 23.07
N ASP A 181 9.56 8.89 22.91
CA ASP A 181 10.15 9.90 23.82
C ASP A 181 11.19 10.74 23.09
N ASP A 182 11.77 11.77 23.71
CA ASP A 182 12.72 12.69 23.07
C ASP A 182 13.88 11.98 22.35
N GLY A 183 13.90 12.08 21.01
CA GLY A 183 14.90 11.42 20.17
C GLY A 183 14.69 9.91 19.98
N ILE A 184 13.55 9.37 20.43
CA ILE A 184 13.16 7.96 20.28
C ILE A 184 11.84 7.92 19.50
N ALA A 185 11.96 7.77 18.19
CA ALA A 185 10.83 7.59 17.28
C ALA A 185 11.19 6.55 16.22
N PHE A 186 10.17 5.88 15.69
CA PHE A 186 10.30 4.80 14.73
C PHE A 186 9.21 4.92 13.66
N SER A 187 9.56 4.76 12.39
CA SER A 187 8.62 4.64 11.29
C SER A 187 8.36 3.16 10.96
N PRO A 188 7.28 2.82 10.22
CA PRO A 188 7.02 1.45 9.80
C PRO A 188 8.18 0.75 9.09
N SER A 189 9.02 1.50 8.37
CA SER A 189 10.25 1.01 7.74
C SER A 189 11.31 0.51 8.73
N ASP A 190 11.27 0.95 9.98
CA ASP A 190 12.18 0.49 11.04
C ASP A 190 11.74 -0.87 11.61
N TYR A 191 10.49 -1.27 11.38
CA TYR A 191 9.91 -2.47 11.97
C TYR A 191 10.32 -3.69 11.15
N ALA A 192 10.98 -4.64 11.79
CA ALA A 192 11.35 -5.91 11.18
C ALA A 192 10.21 -6.94 11.32
N LEU A 193 9.52 -6.95 12.46
CA LEU A 193 8.44 -7.89 12.75
C LEU A 193 7.41 -7.28 13.71
N VAL A 194 6.13 -7.43 13.39
CA VAL A 194 5.02 -7.12 14.30
C VAL A 194 4.29 -8.41 14.67
N THR A 195 4.45 -8.82 15.93
CA THR A 195 3.88 -10.06 16.46
C THR A 195 2.58 -9.78 17.22
N ASP A 196 1.48 -10.38 16.74
CA ASP A 196 0.21 -10.40 17.45
C ASP A 196 0.28 -11.34 18.67
N ARG A 197 0.08 -10.77 19.87
CA ARG A 197 -0.03 -11.50 21.14
C ARG A 197 -1.33 -11.16 21.88
N LEU A 198 -2.31 -10.56 21.22
CA LEU A 198 -3.54 -10.06 21.84
C LEU A 198 -4.32 -11.18 22.54
N SER A 199 -4.37 -12.37 21.95
CA SER A 199 -5.12 -13.51 22.52
C SER A 199 -4.51 -14.14 23.77
N VAL A 200 -3.25 -13.85 24.09
CA VAL A 200 -2.51 -14.53 25.16
C VAL A 200 -1.90 -13.59 26.20
N LEU A 201 -1.56 -12.36 25.80
CA LEU A 201 -0.89 -11.37 26.62
C LEU A 201 -1.54 -9.99 26.54
N ASP A 202 -2.62 -9.83 25.77
CA ASP A 202 -3.23 -8.53 25.47
C ASP A 202 -2.19 -7.52 24.96
N ALA A 203 -1.28 -7.99 24.09
CA ALA A 203 -0.12 -7.22 23.65
C ALA A 203 0.19 -7.35 22.15
N ILE A 204 0.89 -6.36 21.62
CA ILE A 204 1.51 -6.35 20.29
C ILE A 204 3.00 -6.09 20.48
N PHE A 205 3.86 -6.94 19.90
CA PHE A 205 5.31 -6.73 19.98
C PHE A 205 5.84 -6.24 18.63
N VAL A 206 6.66 -5.19 18.67
CA VAL A 206 7.27 -4.55 17.51
C VAL A 206 8.78 -4.70 17.65
N ASP A 207 9.34 -5.63 16.89
CA ASP A 207 10.77 -5.86 16.79
C ASP A 207 11.34 -4.96 15.69
N MET A 208 12.34 -4.14 16.03
CA MET A 208 12.98 -3.24 15.08
C MET A 208 14.14 -3.94 14.36
N ASN A 209 14.52 -3.43 13.19
CA ASN A 209 15.78 -3.78 12.56
C ASN A 209 16.95 -3.56 13.56
N PRO A 210 17.96 -4.46 13.63
CA PRO A 210 18.26 -5.55 12.69
C PRO A 210 17.77 -6.96 13.14
N TRP A 211 16.57 -7.11 13.73
CA TRP A 211 16.02 -8.45 14.04
C TRP A 211 16.21 -9.44 12.87
N PRO A 212 16.59 -10.70 13.12
CA PRO A 212 16.71 -11.38 14.42
C PRO A 212 18.08 -11.23 15.10
N ASP A 213 19.00 -10.41 14.57
CA ASP A 213 20.34 -10.26 15.12
C ASP A 213 20.32 -9.43 16.41
N GLU A 214 20.53 -10.08 17.55
CA GLU A 214 20.53 -9.45 18.86
C GLU A 214 21.86 -8.74 19.19
N PRO A 215 21.84 -7.60 19.92
CA PRO A 215 20.64 -6.94 20.45
C PRO A 215 19.98 -5.99 19.44
N TYR A 216 18.66 -5.81 19.57
CA TYR A 216 17.89 -4.87 18.77
C TYR A 216 16.85 -4.11 19.62
N PRO A 217 16.35 -2.95 19.16
CA PRO A 217 15.26 -2.26 19.85
C PRO A 217 13.93 -3.01 19.72
N ARG A 218 13.13 -3.05 20.80
CA ARG A 218 11.76 -3.59 20.80
C ARG A 218 10.79 -2.63 21.50
N ILE A 219 9.58 -2.51 20.96
CA ILE A 219 8.43 -1.90 21.63
C ILE A 219 7.37 -2.99 21.91
N GLU A 220 6.84 -3.00 23.13
CA GLU A 220 5.73 -3.86 23.54
C GLU A 220 4.54 -2.96 23.88
N LEU A 221 3.46 -3.06 23.10
CA LEU A 221 2.23 -2.29 23.26
C LEU A 221 1.19 -3.16 23.97
N PHE A 222 0.75 -2.80 25.17
CA PHE A 222 -0.27 -3.54 25.92
C PHE A 222 -1.61 -2.80 25.86
N VAL A 223 -2.68 -3.53 25.56
CA VAL A 223 -4.03 -2.99 25.40
C VAL A 223 -4.96 -3.45 26.53
N ASP A 224 -6.09 -2.76 26.70
CA ASP A 224 -7.12 -3.13 27.66
C ASP A 224 -7.77 -4.46 27.22
N PRO A 225 -7.79 -5.50 28.07
CA PRO A 225 -8.39 -6.79 27.71
C PRO A 225 -9.91 -6.70 27.48
N SER A 226 -10.58 -5.65 27.97
CA SER A 226 -12.00 -5.40 27.72
C SER A 226 -12.26 -4.53 26.48
N ASP A 227 -11.23 -3.85 25.98
CA ASP A 227 -11.28 -2.96 24.82
C ASP A 227 -9.90 -2.88 24.15
N GLN A 228 -9.65 -3.77 23.19
CA GLN A 228 -8.36 -3.87 22.50
C GLN A 228 -8.00 -2.63 21.65
N SER A 229 -8.93 -1.67 21.49
CA SER A 229 -8.62 -0.38 20.85
C SER A 229 -7.92 0.61 21.79
N LYS A 230 -7.85 0.29 23.08
CA LYS A 230 -7.31 1.17 24.11
C LYS A 230 -5.95 0.69 24.60
N LEU A 231 -4.91 1.47 24.30
CA LEU A 231 -3.56 1.26 24.83
C LEU A 231 -3.50 1.64 26.32
N ILE A 232 -2.92 0.78 27.16
CA ILE A 232 -2.83 0.98 28.62
C ILE A 232 -1.39 1.07 29.13
N GLN A 233 -0.43 0.44 28.43
CA GLN A 233 0.98 0.45 28.80
C GLN A 233 1.85 0.28 27.55
N VAL A 234 3.04 0.90 27.58
CA VAL A 234 4.11 0.62 26.62
C VAL A 234 5.40 0.30 27.35
N VAL A 235 6.12 -0.70 26.85
CA VAL A 235 7.47 -1.02 27.26
C VAL A 235 8.42 -0.86 26.08
N TYR A 236 9.38 0.04 26.18
CA TYR A 236 10.47 0.18 25.22
C TYR A 236 11.75 -0.44 25.77
N ARG A 237 12.40 -1.28 24.96
CA ARG A 237 13.67 -1.94 25.26
C ARG A 237 14.67 -1.58 24.17
N ALA A 238 15.64 -0.72 24.48
CA ALA A 238 16.61 -0.27 23.48
C ALA A 238 17.55 -1.38 22.96
N ASN A 239 17.77 -2.44 23.75
CA ASN A 239 18.73 -3.51 23.45
C ASN A 239 18.18 -4.90 23.84
N TYR A 240 16.99 -5.27 23.36
CA TYR A 240 16.41 -6.60 23.63
C TYR A 240 17.33 -7.73 23.11
N PRO A 241 17.50 -8.86 23.84
CA PRO A 241 16.88 -9.23 25.12
C PRO A 241 17.68 -8.82 26.37
N ASN A 242 18.66 -7.92 26.24
CA ASN A 242 19.43 -7.45 27.40
C ASN A 242 18.58 -6.65 28.40
N THR A 243 19.16 -6.35 29.56
CA THR A 243 18.47 -5.65 30.64
C THR A 243 18.31 -4.15 30.35
N GLY A 244 17.20 -3.58 30.83
CA GLY A 244 16.84 -2.17 30.66
C GLY A 244 15.55 -2.00 29.89
N SER A 245 14.62 -1.24 30.46
CA SER A 245 13.35 -0.87 29.84
C SER A 245 12.94 0.54 30.27
N ILE A 246 12.20 1.22 29.40
CA ILE A 246 11.36 2.36 29.76
C ILE A 246 9.93 1.86 29.76
N GLU A 247 9.22 2.01 30.87
CA GLU A 247 7.86 1.47 31.06
C GLU A 247 6.91 2.60 31.43
N ILE A 248 5.98 2.91 30.54
CA ILE A 248 5.01 4.00 30.70
C ILE A 248 3.59 3.47 30.74
N ASN A 249 2.72 4.10 31.56
CA ASN A 249 1.30 3.78 31.65
C ASN A 249 0.46 5.03 31.34
N PHE A 250 -0.75 4.80 30.81
CA PHE A 250 -1.71 5.84 30.42
C PHE A 250 -2.97 5.85 31.27
#